data_AF-A0A7C7YEN7-F1
#
_entry.id   AF-A0A7C7YEN7-F1
#
_cell.length_a   1.000
_cell.length_b   1.000
_cell.length_c   1.000
_cell.angle_alpha   90.00
_cell.angle_beta   90.00
_cell.angle_gamma   90.00
#
_symmetry.space_group_name_H-M   'P 1'
#
loop_
_entity.id
_entity.type
_entity.pdbx_description
1 polymer ?
#
loop_
_entity_poly.entity_id
_entity_poly.type
_entity_poly.pdbx_seq_one_letter_code
_entity_poly.pdbx_strand_id
1 'polypeptide(L)'
;MSLRKPPGLSMLTPPKGRNVNPRSRFRNRFFTAVGLALALLLVGFASTPARAEIKPRTVEELGTSENIKSERQRELADKLARRHLGTPIRGGDILDLITIQRLLDGRSIPKENVFDQQALGLAFGDVLAQQLDLHWVVVDDDYGRSRALRWKKEQDLFFPVTMFSKRIAQGRPVEVDELYDEVADRVATLKARALPHRRGRVIRPPRPEIEGD
;
A
#
# COMPACT_ATOMS: atom_id res chain seq x y z
N MET A 1 -7.44 -13.49 76.61
CA MET A 1 -6.32 -12.75 75.96
C MET A 1 -6.96 -11.78 74.97
N SER A 2 -6.79 -10.45 74.98
CA SER A 2 -5.67 -9.58 75.41
C SER A 2 -4.38 -9.86 74.62
N LEU A 3 -3.73 -8.89 73.95
CA LEU A 3 -3.76 -7.43 74.11
C LEU A 3 -3.99 -6.69 72.78
N ARG A 4 -4.55 -5.47 72.86
CA ARG A 4 -4.49 -4.46 71.77
C ARG A 4 -3.11 -3.81 71.75
N LYS A 5 -2.68 -3.28 70.60
CA LYS A 5 -1.51 -2.37 70.50
C LYS A 5 -1.98 -0.99 70.00
N PRO A 6 -1.77 0.11 70.74
CA PRO A 6 -2.30 1.43 70.39
C PRO A 6 -1.38 2.23 69.44
N PRO A 7 -1.89 3.28 68.77
CA PRO A 7 -1.08 4.25 68.02
C PRO A 7 -0.44 5.30 68.94
N GLY A 8 0.64 5.93 68.49
CA GLY A 8 1.27 7.07 69.18
C GLY A 8 2.21 7.86 68.29
N LEU A 9 2.03 9.18 68.24
CA LEU A 9 2.98 10.11 67.63
C LEU A 9 4.13 10.38 68.60
N SER A 10 5.33 10.65 68.07
CA SER A 10 6.09 11.86 68.44
C SER A 10 7.24 12.11 67.47
N MET A 11 7.53 13.39 67.25
CA MET A 11 8.75 13.85 66.59
C MET A 11 9.90 13.92 67.61
N LEU A 12 11.14 13.67 67.18
CA LEU A 12 12.31 14.44 67.63
C LEU A 12 13.43 14.30 66.60
N THR A 13 14.39 15.24 66.58
CA THR A 13 15.33 15.45 65.45
C THR A 13 16.82 15.35 65.88
N PRO A 14 17.87 15.86 65.18
CA PRO A 14 19.13 15.11 64.94
C PRO A 14 20.33 15.62 65.77
N PRO A 15 21.58 15.15 65.55
CA PRO A 15 22.60 15.93 64.79
C PRO A 15 23.70 15.00 64.10
N LYS A 16 24.94 15.35 63.67
CA LYS A 16 25.78 16.59 63.69
C LYS A 16 26.92 16.68 62.61
N GLY A 17 26.62 16.85 61.31
CA GLY A 17 27.62 17.23 60.28
C GLY A 17 28.34 16.06 59.55
N ARG A 18 29.24 16.31 58.59
CA ARG A 18 29.91 17.56 58.14
C ARG A 18 29.61 17.82 56.64
N ASN A 19 29.31 19.05 56.21
CA ASN A 19 30.23 20.17 55.89
C ASN A 19 31.18 19.84 54.70
N VAL A 20 31.36 20.68 53.67
CA VAL A 20 31.26 22.16 53.64
C VAL A 20 30.61 22.72 52.36
N ASN A 21 29.85 23.80 52.51
CA ASN A 21 29.54 24.82 51.47
C ASN A 21 30.80 25.75 51.33
N PRO A 22 30.97 26.72 50.38
CA PRO A 22 29.96 27.77 50.17
C PRO A 22 29.94 28.54 48.81
N ARG A 23 28.88 29.38 48.65
CA ARG A 23 28.77 30.59 47.79
C ARG A 23 28.59 30.40 46.27
N SER A 24 27.83 31.27 45.56
CA SER A 24 26.80 32.24 45.99
C SER A 24 26.09 32.94 44.82
N ARG A 25 24.82 33.39 45.04
CA ARG A 25 24.20 34.60 44.45
C ARG A 25 23.94 34.59 42.91
N PHE A 26 22.97 35.33 42.35
CA PHE A 26 21.73 35.92 42.90
C PHE A 26 20.69 36.15 41.78
N ARG A 27 19.43 35.82 42.07
CA ARG A 27 18.20 36.64 41.91
C ARG A 27 17.86 37.47 40.64
N ASN A 28 16.54 37.43 40.40
CA ASN A 28 15.64 38.47 39.88
C ASN A 28 15.41 38.62 38.36
N ARG A 29 14.18 38.24 37.97
CA ARG A 29 13.36 38.90 36.92
C ARG A 29 13.21 40.40 37.23
N PHE A 30 13.01 41.24 36.21
CA PHE A 30 12.02 42.35 36.23
C PHE A 30 11.90 43.08 34.87
N PHE A 31 10.76 43.77 34.69
CA PHE A 31 10.40 44.77 33.67
C PHE A 31 10.15 44.37 32.20
N THR A 32 9.30 45.18 31.57
CA THR A 32 8.64 44.97 30.26
C THR A 32 8.51 46.29 29.48
N ALA A 33 8.62 46.17 28.16
CA ALA A 33 7.96 46.98 27.12
C ALA A 33 8.58 48.31 26.61
N VAL A 34 8.29 48.52 25.31
CA VAL A 34 8.39 49.75 24.46
C VAL A 34 9.80 50.25 24.10
N GLY A 35 10.11 50.33 22.79
CA GLY A 35 11.38 50.95 22.32
C GLY A 35 11.81 50.69 20.86
N LEU A 36 10.92 50.93 19.88
CA LEU A 36 11.25 51.21 18.46
C LEU A 36 12.42 50.44 17.78
N ALA A 37 12.18 49.21 17.33
CA ALA A 37 13.03 48.48 16.36
C ALA A 37 12.18 47.75 15.30
N LEU A 38 11.15 48.42 14.78
CA LEU A 38 10.29 47.91 13.72
C LEU A 38 10.98 48.00 12.35
N ALA A 39 10.68 47.06 11.47
CA ALA A 39 11.08 47.03 10.06
C ALA A 39 12.60 46.94 9.76
N LEU A 40 13.22 45.77 10.03
CA LEU A 40 14.28 45.22 9.16
C LEU A 40 14.50 43.68 9.25
N LEU A 41 13.56 42.93 9.83
CA LEU A 41 13.64 41.46 9.94
C LEU A 41 12.36 40.76 9.44
N LEU A 42 11.83 41.26 8.32
CA LEU A 42 10.76 40.66 7.52
C LEU A 42 11.20 40.42 6.07
N VAL A 43 12.47 40.04 5.88
CA VAL A 43 13.02 39.71 4.56
C VAL A 43 13.01 38.19 4.37
N GLY A 44 12.11 37.72 3.50
CA GLY A 44 12.51 36.66 2.57
C GLY A 44 12.39 35.19 2.99
N PHE A 45 11.57 34.82 3.99
CA PHE A 45 10.92 33.48 3.94
C PHE A 45 9.66 33.52 3.06
N ALA A 46 9.85 34.07 1.85
CA ALA A 46 8.93 33.87 0.75
C ALA A 46 9.12 32.43 0.27
N SER A 47 8.44 31.50 0.95
CA SER A 47 8.32 30.11 0.51
C SER A 47 7.68 30.11 -0.87
N THR A 48 8.50 30.12 -1.92
CA THR A 48 8.05 29.75 -3.27
C THR A 48 7.38 28.39 -3.12
N PRO A 49 6.08 28.26 -3.42
CA PRO A 49 5.45 26.95 -3.41
C PRO A 49 6.21 26.13 -4.45
N ALA A 50 6.95 25.11 -4.00
CA ALA A 50 7.66 24.21 -4.88
C ALA A 50 6.61 23.61 -5.81
N ARG A 51 6.55 24.11 -7.05
CA ARG A 51 5.51 23.76 -8.00
C ARG A 51 5.76 22.31 -8.37
N ALA A 52 5.01 21.42 -7.73
CA ALA A 52 5.13 19.98 -7.92
C ALA A 52 5.05 19.70 -9.43
N GLU A 53 6.20 19.34 -10.00
CA GLU A 53 6.31 18.98 -11.40
C GLU A 53 5.72 17.58 -11.53
N ILE A 54 4.45 17.54 -11.95
CA ILE A 54 3.67 16.31 -12.10
C ILE A 54 4.44 15.39 -13.03
N LYS A 55 4.96 14.28 -12.49
CA LYS A 55 5.80 13.36 -13.23
C LYS A 55 4.93 12.67 -14.28
N PRO A 56 5.26 12.76 -15.58
CA PRO A 56 4.46 12.13 -16.62
C PRO A 56 4.48 10.61 -16.43
N ARG A 57 3.31 10.03 -16.17
CA ARG A 57 3.11 8.60 -15.92
C ARG A 57 3.61 7.76 -17.11
N THR A 58 4.71 7.04 -16.93
CA THR A 58 5.19 6.07 -17.93
C THR A 58 4.56 4.70 -17.70
N VAL A 59 4.48 3.90 -18.78
CA VAL A 59 4.10 2.48 -18.72
C VAL A 59 5.06 1.70 -19.61
N GLU A 60 5.96 0.95 -18.97
CA GLU A 60 7.09 0.25 -19.57
C GLU A 60 6.92 -1.28 -19.45
N GLU A 61 7.68 -2.04 -20.25
CA GLU A 61 7.74 -3.49 -20.12
C GLU A 61 8.55 -3.91 -18.87
N LEU A 62 8.39 -5.15 -18.41
CA LEU A 62 8.94 -5.61 -17.14
C LEU A 62 10.47 -5.81 -17.21
N GLY A 63 11.22 -4.76 -16.83
CA GLY A 63 12.68 -4.75 -16.84
C GLY A 63 13.34 -5.67 -15.80
N THR A 64 14.64 -5.95 -16.01
CA THR A 64 15.44 -6.91 -15.20
C THR A 64 15.41 -6.64 -13.70
N SER A 65 15.49 -5.36 -13.29
CA SER A 65 15.40 -4.94 -11.89
C SER A 65 14.05 -5.27 -11.24
N GLU A 66 12.97 -5.14 -11.99
CA GLU A 66 11.60 -5.41 -11.54
C GLU A 66 11.30 -6.92 -11.57
N ASN A 67 11.85 -7.68 -12.52
CA ASN A 67 11.85 -9.15 -12.50
C ASN A 67 12.53 -9.70 -11.24
N ILE A 68 13.76 -9.27 -10.93
CA ILE A 68 14.50 -9.72 -9.73
C ILE A 68 13.75 -9.37 -8.43
N LYS A 69 13.08 -8.21 -8.37
CA LYS A 69 12.18 -7.85 -7.25
C LYS A 69 10.93 -8.74 -7.19
N SER A 70 10.43 -9.22 -8.32
CA SER A 70 9.27 -10.11 -8.40
C SER A 70 9.62 -11.53 -7.94
N GLU A 71 10.72 -12.12 -8.43
CA GLU A 71 11.12 -13.48 -7.99
C GLU A 71 11.29 -13.57 -6.47
N ARG A 72 11.97 -12.60 -5.85
CA ARG A 72 12.14 -12.55 -4.38
C ARG A 72 10.81 -12.48 -3.61
N GLN A 73 9.76 -11.93 -4.22
CA GLN A 73 8.42 -11.89 -3.63
C GLN A 73 7.61 -13.16 -3.91
N ARG A 74 7.82 -13.83 -5.06
CA ARG A 74 7.29 -15.19 -5.33
C ARG A 74 7.88 -16.21 -4.36
N GLU A 75 9.21 -16.20 -4.19
CA GLU A 75 9.94 -16.99 -3.20
C GLU A 75 9.40 -16.76 -1.78
N LEU A 76 9.13 -15.50 -1.40
CA LEU A 76 8.56 -15.19 -0.09
C LEU A 76 7.12 -15.70 0.06
N ALA A 77 6.27 -15.51 -0.94
CA ALA A 77 4.88 -15.96 -0.90
C ALA A 77 4.79 -17.49 -0.76
N ASP A 78 5.55 -18.25 -1.56
CA ASP A 78 5.63 -19.71 -1.47
C ASP A 78 6.24 -20.16 -0.12
N LYS A 79 7.27 -19.48 0.38
CA LYS A 79 7.86 -19.74 1.70
C LYS A 79 6.87 -19.52 2.85
N LEU A 80 5.98 -18.53 2.74
CA LEU A 80 4.90 -18.30 3.71
C LEU A 80 3.84 -19.41 3.63
N ALA A 81 3.40 -19.76 2.41
CA ALA A 81 2.45 -20.84 2.18
C ALA A 81 2.95 -22.18 2.76
N ARG A 82 4.18 -22.59 2.44
CA ARG A 82 4.79 -23.82 2.98
C ARG A 82 4.93 -23.79 4.49
N ARG A 83 5.35 -22.67 5.08
CA ARG A 83 5.54 -22.53 6.53
C ARG A 83 4.24 -22.65 7.31
N HIS A 84 3.17 -22.00 6.85
CA HIS A 84 1.95 -21.83 7.64
C HIS A 84 0.82 -22.80 7.25
N LEU A 85 0.81 -23.32 6.02
CA LEU A 85 -0.24 -24.20 5.51
C LEU A 85 0.27 -25.58 5.03
N GLY A 86 1.59 -25.78 4.95
CA GLY A 86 2.20 -27.00 4.42
C GLY A 86 2.10 -27.17 2.89
N THR A 87 1.51 -26.21 2.19
CA THR A 87 1.22 -26.24 0.75
C THR A 87 2.04 -25.19 0.00
N PRO A 88 2.48 -25.44 -1.25
CA PRO A 88 3.16 -24.45 -2.07
C PRO A 88 2.18 -23.45 -2.69
N ILE A 89 2.73 -22.33 -3.18
CA ILE A 89 2.14 -21.53 -4.26
C ILE A 89 2.74 -22.01 -5.58
N ARG A 90 1.91 -22.15 -6.62
CA ARG A 90 2.28 -22.73 -7.92
C ARG A 90 2.63 -21.69 -8.98
N GLY A 91 2.35 -20.41 -8.72
CA GLY A 91 2.79 -19.29 -9.54
C GLY A 91 1.79 -18.87 -10.61
N GLY A 92 0.48 -19.03 -10.34
CA GLY A 92 -0.60 -18.63 -11.25
C GLY A 92 -1.76 -19.62 -11.37
N ASP A 93 -1.70 -20.74 -10.65
CA ASP A 93 -2.80 -21.69 -10.51
C ASP A 93 -3.97 -21.02 -9.78
N ILE A 94 -5.21 -21.24 -10.23
CA ILE A 94 -6.41 -20.74 -9.56
C ILE A 94 -6.53 -21.25 -8.11
N LEU A 95 -5.96 -22.43 -7.81
CA LEU A 95 -5.88 -22.98 -6.45
C LEU A 95 -4.94 -22.20 -5.52
N ASP A 96 -4.09 -21.31 -6.05
CA ASP A 96 -3.28 -20.41 -5.23
C ASP A 96 -4.14 -19.34 -4.55
N LEU A 97 -5.33 -18.98 -5.08
CA LEU A 97 -6.27 -18.05 -4.42
C LEU A 97 -6.68 -18.57 -3.03
N ILE A 98 -7.10 -19.83 -2.94
CA ILE A 98 -7.46 -20.52 -1.68
C ILE A 98 -6.27 -20.56 -0.71
N THR A 99 -5.06 -20.71 -1.24
CA THR A 99 -3.81 -20.70 -0.44
C THR A 99 -3.54 -19.31 0.13
N ILE A 100 -3.74 -18.26 -0.67
CA ILE A 100 -3.54 -16.86 -0.28
C ILE A 100 -4.60 -16.42 0.75
N GLN A 101 -5.88 -16.73 0.54
CA GLN A 101 -6.98 -16.45 1.47
C GLN A 101 -6.67 -17.03 2.86
N ARG A 102 -6.32 -18.31 2.93
CA ARG A 102 -5.99 -18.99 4.20
C ARG A 102 -4.78 -18.40 4.95
N LEU A 103 -3.82 -17.79 4.25
CA LEU A 103 -2.70 -17.09 4.89
C LEU A 103 -3.12 -15.76 5.53
N LEU A 104 -4.06 -15.04 4.90
CA LEU A 104 -4.62 -13.79 5.40
C LEU A 104 -5.54 -14.05 6.61
N ASP A 105 -6.48 -14.99 6.47
CA ASP A 105 -7.45 -15.36 7.51
C ASP A 105 -6.79 -15.92 8.77
N GLY A 106 -5.79 -16.80 8.58
CA GLY A 106 -5.05 -17.45 9.67
C GLY A 106 -4.20 -16.50 10.52
N ARG A 107 -4.26 -15.18 10.26
CA ARG A 107 -3.47 -14.11 10.93
C ARG A 107 -1.97 -14.38 10.99
N SER A 108 -1.49 -15.25 10.10
CA SER A 108 -0.08 -15.63 9.98
C SER A 108 0.74 -14.49 9.39
N ILE A 109 0.09 -13.58 8.65
CA ILE A 109 0.63 -12.32 8.19
C ILE A 109 0.11 -11.18 9.09
N PRO A 110 0.96 -10.49 9.87
CA PRO A 110 0.54 -9.32 10.66
C PRO A 110 0.01 -8.19 9.78
N LYS A 111 -0.91 -7.37 10.31
CA LYS A 111 -1.48 -6.21 9.58
C LYS A 111 -0.43 -5.14 9.27
N GLU A 112 0.62 -5.12 10.06
CA GLU A 112 1.75 -4.20 10.00
C GLU A 112 2.81 -4.69 8.99
N ASN A 113 2.84 -5.98 8.66
CA ASN A 113 3.81 -6.54 7.71
C ASN A 113 3.35 -6.36 6.25
N VAL A 114 3.43 -5.11 5.80
CA VAL A 114 3.13 -4.72 4.42
C VAL A 114 3.97 -5.49 3.39
N PHE A 115 5.20 -5.91 3.72
CA PHE A 115 6.07 -6.61 2.76
C PHE A 115 5.56 -8.01 2.42
N ASP A 116 5.19 -8.81 3.42
CA ASP A 116 4.57 -10.12 3.22
C ASP A 116 3.21 -9.99 2.52
N GLN A 117 2.39 -9.00 2.89
CA GLN A 117 1.12 -8.69 2.21
C GLN A 117 1.33 -8.35 0.72
N GLN A 118 2.40 -7.63 0.38
CA GLN A 118 2.76 -7.30 -1.01
C GLN A 118 3.34 -8.51 -1.76
N ALA A 119 3.98 -9.46 -1.07
CA ALA A 119 4.42 -10.72 -1.66
C ALA A 119 3.20 -11.60 -2.03
N LEU A 120 2.22 -11.73 -1.13
CA LEU A 120 0.94 -12.39 -1.45
C LEU A 120 0.19 -11.65 -2.57
N GLY A 121 0.20 -10.31 -2.57
CA GLY A 121 -0.35 -9.50 -3.66
C GLY A 121 0.34 -9.69 -5.00
N LEU A 122 1.63 -10.07 -5.02
CA LEU A 122 2.32 -10.45 -6.26
C LEU A 122 1.86 -11.83 -6.74
N ALA A 123 1.81 -12.84 -5.85
CA ALA A 123 1.34 -14.18 -6.21
C ALA A 123 -0.11 -14.17 -6.73
N PHE A 124 -1.00 -13.38 -6.10
CA PHE A 124 -2.34 -13.08 -6.62
C PHE A 124 -2.30 -12.45 -8.01
N GLY A 125 -1.35 -11.54 -8.25
CA GLY A 125 -1.10 -10.96 -9.56
C GLY A 125 -0.66 -11.98 -10.61
N ASP A 126 0.05 -13.04 -10.24
CA ASP A 126 0.41 -14.11 -11.17
C ASP A 126 -0.80 -14.98 -11.54
N VAL A 127 -1.75 -15.20 -10.62
CA VAL A 127 -3.05 -15.82 -10.95
C VAL A 127 -3.84 -14.93 -11.90
N LEU A 128 -3.97 -13.63 -11.61
CA LEU A 128 -4.63 -12.69 -12.50
C LEU A 128 -3.97 -12.61 -13.89
N ALA A 129 -2.63 -12.70 -13.97
CA ALA A 129 -1.89 -12.73 -15.22
C ALA A 129 -2.24 -13.97 -16.05
N GLN A 130 -2.12 -15.15 -15.45
CA GLN A 130 -2.33 -16.43 -16.11
C GLN A 130 -3.80 -16.66 -16.51
N GLN A 131 -4.75 -16.40 -15.61
CA GLN A 131 -6.15 -16.74 -15.82
C GLN A 131 -6.92 -15.71 -16.67
N LEU A 132 -6.50 -14.44 -16.67
CA LEU A 132 -7.24 -13.35 -17.34
C LEU A 132 -6.56 -12.79 -18.61
N ASP A 133 -5.45 -13.37 -19.09
CA ASP A 133 -4.67 -12.87 -20.25
C ASP A 133 -4.09 -11.45 -19.98
N LEU A 134 -3.46 -11.25 -18.81
CA LEU A 134 -2.83 -9.99 -18.43
C LEU A 134 -1.31 -10.10 -18.38
N HIS A 135 -0.62 -9.05 -18.83
CA HIS A 135 0.84 -8.98 -18.81
C HIS A 135 1.32 -7.99 -17.75
N TRP A 136 2.40 -8.35 -17.07
CA TRP A 136 3.09 -7.47 -16.14
C TRP A 136 3.77 -6.31 -16.88
N VAL A 137 3.62 -5.11 -16.30
CA VAL A 137 4.24 -3.85 -16.75
C VAL A 137 4.77 -3.09 -15.56
N VAL A 138 5.68 -2.14 -15.83
CA VAL A 138 6.13 -1.15 -14.84
C VAL A 138 5.41 0.16 -15.11
N VAL A 139 4.85 0.75 -14.06
CA VAL A 139 4.23 2.08 -14.09
C VAL A 139 5.10 2.99 -13.22
N ASP A 140 5.48 4.16 -13.72
CA ASP A 140 6.25 5.13 -12.94
C ASP A 140 5.57 6.50 -13.01
N ASP A 141 5.07 6.97 -11.86
CA ASP A 141 4.29 8.19 -11.69
C ASP A 141 4.67 8.91 -10.37
N ASP A 142 3.88 9.90 -9.95
CA ASP A 142 4.12 10.70 -8.73
C ASP A 142 4.21 9.86 -7.44
N TYR A 143 3.63 8.64 -7.42
CA TYR A 143 3.72 7.72 -6.28
C TYR A 143 4.92 6.74 -6.40
N GLY A 144 5.64 6.79 -7.52
CA GLY A 144 6.86 6.05 -7.78
C GLY A 144 6.69 4.69 -8.45
N ARG A 145 7.83 4.17 -8.93
CA ARG A 145 7.96 3.02 -9.82
C ARG A 145 7.36 1.73 -9.23
N SER A 146 6.21 1.35 -9.77
CA SER A 146 5.32 0.28 -9.31
C SER A 146 5.13 -0.80 -10.39
N ARG A 147 4.80 -2.03 -10.00
CA ARG A 147 4.41 -3.09 -10.94
C ARG A 147 2.89 -3.21 -11.02
N ALA A 148 2.38 -3.37 -12.23
CA ALA A 148 0.96 -3.50 -12.53
C ALA A 148 0.71 -4.58 -13.59
N LEU A 149 -0.53 -5.02 -13.70
CA LEU A 149 -1.02 -5.83 -14.81
C LEU A 149 -1.80 -4.95 -15.79
N ARG A 150 -1.62 -5.19 -17.09
CA ARG A 150 -2.34 -4.53 -18.18
C ARG A 150 -3.01 -5.57 -19.08
N TRP A 151 -4.14 -5.20 -19.68
CA TRP A 151 -4.68 -5.94 -20.84
C TRP A 151 -4.25 -5.26 -22.16
N LYS A 152 -3.49 -5.98 -23.00
CA LYS A 152 -2.96 -5.52 -24.30
C LYS A 152 -2.33 -4.10 -24.29
N LYS A 153 -3.03 -3.10 -24.80
CA LYS A 153 -2.59 -1.69 -24.87
C LYS A 153 -3.61 -0.72 -24.26
N GLU A 154 -4.57 -1.22 -23.49
CA GLU A 154 -5.52 -0.38 -22.76
C GLU A 154 -4.81 0.42 -21.65
N GLN A 155 -5.42 1.54 -21.23
CA GLN A 155 -4.89 2.39 -20.15
C GLN A 155 -5.28 1.91 -18.75
N ASP A 156 -6.28 1.02 -18.66
CA ASP A 156 -6.68 0.35 -17.42
C ASP A 156 -5.56 -0.56 -16.91
N LEU A 157 -5.19 -0.36 -15.65
CA LEU A 157 -4.03 -0.96 -14.99
C LEU A 157 -4.41 -1.42 -13.59
N PHE A 158 -4.10 -2.68 -13.28
CA PHE A 158 -4.40 -3.33 -12.01
C PHE A 158 -3.12 -3.45 -11.16
N PHE A 159 -3.18 -3.15 -9.87
CA PHE A 159 -2.00 -3.07 -9.00
C PHE A 159 -2.01 -4.14 -7.89
N PRO A 160 -2.03 -5.45 -8.24
CA PRO A 160 -2.34 -6.54 -7.31
C PRO A 160 -1.38 -6.61 -6.12
N VAL A 161 -0.09 -6.32 -6.35
CA VAL A 161 0.95 -6.15 -5.32
C VAL A 161 0.47 -5.26 -4.16
N THR A 162 -0.31 -4.20 -4.43
CA THR A 162 -0.81 -3.27 -3.39
C THR A 162 -2.27 -3.47 -3.00
N MET A 163 -3.03 -4.37 -3.65
CA MET A 163 -4.47 -4.50 -3.41
C MET A 163 -4.79 -4.96 -1.98
N PHE A 164 -4.08 -5.97 -1.48
CA PHE A 164 -4.28 -6.49 -0.13
C PHE A 164 -3.83 -5.48 0.93
N SER A 165 -2.59 -4.98 0.83
CA SER A 165 -2.04 -4.03 1.82
C SER A 165 -2.82 -2.73 1.91
N LYS A 166 -3.37 -2.20 0.80
CA LYS A 166 -4.26 -1.04 0.82
C LYS A 166 -5.59 -1.31 1.53
N ARG A 167 -6.18 -2.51 1.37
CA ARG A 167 -7.40 -2.91 2.08
C ARG A 167 -7.14 -3.12 3.58
N ILE A 168 -6.07 -3.84 3.93
CA ILE A 168 -5.66 -4.11 5.32
C ILE A 168 -5.35 -2.81 6.08
N ALA A 169 -4.61 -1.87 5.47
CA ALA A 169 -4.30 -0.57 6.06
C ALA A 169 -5.54 0.33 6.24
N GLN A 170 -6.60 0.11 5.45
CA GLN A 170 -7.91 0.75 5.62
C GLN A 170 -8.84 0.02 6.61
N GLY A 171 -8.35 -1.04 7.26
CA GLY A 171 -9.14 -1.89 8.16
C GLY A 171 -10.20 -2.75 7.45
N ARG A 172 -10.20 -2.79 6.11
CA ARG A 172 -11.16 -3.57 5.31
C ARG A 172 -10.74 -5.05 5.25
N PRO A 173 -11.72 -5.98 5.13
CA PRO A 173 -11.44 -7.38 4.83
C PRO A 173 -10.79 -7.55 3.45
N VAL A 174 -10.32 -8.76 3.18
CA VAL A 174 -9.70 -9.16 1.90
C VAL A 174 -10.24 -10.53 1.52
N GLU A 175 -11.37 -10.52 0.82
CA GLU A 175 -11.99 -11.71 0.24
C GLU A 175 -11.38 -11.93 -1.15
N VAL A 176 -10.33 -12.76 -1.23
CA VAL A 176 -9.45 -12.90 -2.41
C VAL A 176 -10.22 -13.28 -3.68
N ASP A 177 -11.27 -14.08 -3.56
CA ASP A 177 -12.11 -14.48 -4.69
C ASP A 177 -12.99 -13.31 -5.18
N GLU A 178 -13.57 -12.48 -4.29
CA GLU A 178 -14.24 -11.23 -4.70
C GLU A 178 -13.28 -10.28 -5.42
N LEU A 179 -12.00 -10.26 -5.01
CA LEU A 179 -10.98 -9.42 -5.66
C LEU A 179 -10.52 -9.98 -7.01
N TYR A 180 -10.63 -11.29 -7.21
CA TYR A 180 -10.42 -11.92 -8.50
C TYR A 180 -11.56 -11.54 -9.45
N ASP A 181 -12.81 -11.65 -9.00
CA ASP A 181 -14.00 -11.31 -9.78
C ASP A 181 -14.09 -9.81 -10.11
N GLU A 182 -13.76 -8.90 -9.16
CA GLU A 182 -13.60 -7.44 -9.39
C GLU A 182 -12.70 -7.14 -10.61
N VAL A 183 -11.65 -7.94 -10.81
CA VAL A 183 -10.71 -7.78 -11.92
C VAL A 183 -11.20 -8.51 -13.16
N ALA A 184 -11.77 -9.71 -13.03
CA ALA A 184 -12.31 -10.50 -14.13
C ALA A 184 -13.41 -9.75 -14.90
N ASP A 185 -14.38 -9.17 -14.21
CA ASP A 185 -15.47 -8.38 -14.81
C ASP A 185 -14.96 -7.12 -15.53
N ARG A 186 -13.97 -6.44 -14.93
CA ARG A 186 -13.35 -5.26 -15.55
C ARG A 186 -12.54 -5.63 -16.79
N VAL A 187 -11.85 -6.78 -16.78
CA VAL A 187 -11.15 -7.31 -17.96
C VAL A 187 -12.13 -7.80 -19.02
N ALA A 188 -13.26 -8.40 -18.64
CA ALA A 188 -14.34 -8.75 -19.57
C ALA A 188 -14.94 -7.50 -20.24
N THR A 189 -15.12 -6.42 -19.48
CA THR A 189 -15.57 -5.12 -20.00
C THR A 189 -14.57 -4.52 -21.01
N LEU A 190 -13.26 -4.62 -20.75
CA LEU A 190 -12.22 -4.20 -21.71
C LEU A 190 -12.25 -5.07 -22.99
N LYS A 191 -12.35 -6.39 -22.83
CA LYS A 191 -12.47 -7.35 -23.94
C LYS A 191 -13.71 -7.05 -24.80
N ALA A 192 -14.85 -6.73 -24.19
CA ALA A 192 -16.08 -6.34 -24.88
C ALA A 192 -15.96 -5.01 -25.63
N ARG A 193 -15.33 -3.99 -25.04
CA ARG A 193 -15.06 -2.69 -25.68
C ARG A 193 -14.11 -2.80 -26.89
N ALA A 194 -13.10 -3.65 -26.80
CA ALA A 194 -12.07 -3.80 -27.82
C ALA A 194 -12.42 -4.78 -28.94
N LEU A 195 -13.47 -5.60 -28.77
CA LEU A 195 -14.07 -6.32 -29.88
C LEU A 195 -14.69 -5.31 -30.85
N PRO A 196 -14.21 -5.21 -32.11
CA PRO A 196 -14.85 -4.32 -33.08
C PRO A 196 -16.29 -4.78 -33.26
N HIS A 197 -17.23 -3.84 -33.15
CA HIS A 197 -18.62 -4.12 -33.52
C HIS A 197 -18.61 -4.74 -34.93
N ARG A 198 -19.04 -6.01 -35.04
CA ARG A 198 -19.40 -6.61 -36.32
C ARG A 198 -20.60 -5.84 -36.84
N ARG A 199 -20.36 -4.69 -37.49
CA ARG A 199 -21.33 -4.06 -38.39
C ARG A 199 -21.87 -5.19 -39.25
N GLY A 200 -23.17 -5.42 -39.19
CA GLY A 200 -23.79 -6.57 -39.84
C GLY A 200 -23.30 -6.61 -41.28
N ARG A 201 -22.87 -7.80 -41.76
CA ARG A 201 -22.56 -8.00 -43.17
C ARG A 201 -23.78 -7.49 -43.94
N VAL A 202 -23.65 -6.34 -44.61
CA VAL A 202 -24.73 -5.80 -45.43
C VAL A 202 -24.89 -6.80 -46.57
N ILE A 203 -25.85 -7.72 -46.40
CA ILE A 203 -26.29 -8.59 -47.47
C ILE A 203 -26.99 -7.64 -48.44
N ARG A 204 -26.21 -7.14 -49.40
CA ARG A 204 -26.71 -6.36 -50.52
C ARG A 204 -27.76 -7.27 -51.17
N PRO A 205 -29.06 -6.87 -51.20
CA PRO A 205 -30.06 -7.70 -51.86
C PRO A 205 -29.62 -7.94 -53.31
N PRO A 206 -29.95 -9.11 -53.89
CA PRO A 206 -29.66 -9.36 -55.30
C PRO A 206 -30.25 -8.21 -56.11
N ARG A 207 -29.45 -7.68 -57.04
CA ARG A 207 -29.95 -6.68 -57.99
C ARG A 207 -31.08 -7.36 -58.78
N PRO A 208 -32.28 -6.75 -58.93
CA PRO A 208 -33.27 -7.30 -59.83
C PRO A 208 -32.66 -7.36 -61.23
N GLU A 209 -32.72 -8.54 -61.84
CA GLU A 209 -32.44 -8.66 -63.26
C GLU A 209 -33.56 -7.92 -64.01
N ILE A 210 -33.17 -6.98 -64.86
CA ILE A 210 -34.12 -6.29 -65.74
C ILE A 210 -34.30 -7.23 -66.92
N GLU A 211 -35.31 -8.09 -66.81
CA GLU A 211 -35.83 -8.87 -67.92
C GLU A 211 -36.30 -7.88 -69.01
N GLY A 212 -35.78 -8.04 -70.23
CA GLY A 212 -36.04 -7.14 -71.35
C GLY A 212 -37.04 -7.75 -72.33
N ASP A 213 -37.81 -6.88 -72.99
CA ASP A 213 -38.74 -7.22 -74.08
C ASP A 213 -38.04 -7.86 -75.30
#